data_AF-A0A5N9AUE0-F1
#
_entry.id   AF-A0A5N9AUE0-F1
#
_cell.length_a   1.000
_cell.length_b   1.000
_cell.length_c   1.000
_cell.angle_alpha   90.00
_cell.angle_beta   90.00
_cell.angle_gamma   90.00
#
_symmetry.space_group_name_H-M   'P 1'
#
loop_
_entity.id
_entity.type
_entity.pdbx_description
1 polymer ?
#
loop_
_entity_poly.entity_id
_entity_poly.type
_entity_poly.pdbx_seq_one_letter_code
_entity_poly.pdbx_strand_id
1 'polypeptide(L)'
;MASIAYTGSAYLPSVDDEVSVTALIDEEHDIVSIEFDREIGGSASWQGTSVEIKQRLKYSEITFRTTNLPVETVDLVWKFNASKLDNSLAAVIVPQPNKLRVSGEKGFILNK
;
A
#
# COMPACT_ATOMS: atom_id res chain seq x y z
N MET A 1 5.84 -17.56 10.17
CA MET A 1 6.27 -16.39 10.99
C MET A 1 5.09 -15.42 11.12
N ALA A 2 5.13 -14.45 12.04
CA ALA A 2 4.04 -13.48 12.19
C ALA A 2 4.14 -12.37 11.14
N SER A 3 2.99 -11.89 10.65
CA SER A 3 2.89 -10.72 9.77
C SER A 3 3.55 -9.49 10.39
N ILE A 4 4.29 -8.72 9.59
CA ILE A 4 4.92 -7.47 10.01
C ILE A 4 3.97 -6.31 9.70
N ALA A 5 3.75 -5.44 10.68
CA ALA A 5 2.95 -4.23 10.52
C ALA A 5 3.86 -3.00 10.34
N TYR A 6 3.52 -2.12 9.40
CA TYR A 6 4.09 -0.78 9.27
C TYR A 6 2.95 0.23 9.27
N THR A 7 3.03 1.28 10.08
CA THR A 7 1.98 2.30 10.20
C THR A 7 2.54 3.70 9.94
N GLY A 8 1.69 4.57 9.41
CA GLY A 8 2.01 5.97 9.16
C GLY A 8 0.82 6.65 8.48
N SER A 9 1.09 7.78 7.85
CA SER A 9 0.06 8.55 7.17
C SER A 9 0.36 8.64 5.67
N ALA A 10 -0.70 8.70 4.85
CA ALA A 10 -0.57 8.86 3.41
C ALA A 10 -1.69 9.73 2.84
N TYR A 11 -1.38 10.40 1.73
CA TYR A 11 -2.39 10.99 0.87
C TYR A 11 -2.74 10.00 -0.24
N LEU A 12 -3.99 9.56 -0.30
CA LEU A 12 -4.48 8.77 -1.42
C LEU A 12 -4.87 9.67 -2.59
N PRO A 13 -4.69 9.22 -3.84
CA PRO A 13 -5.24 9.90 -5.01
C PRO A 13 -6.76 10.10 -4.85
N SER A 14 -7.31 11.28 -5.15
CA SER A 14 -8.76 11.58 -5.00
C SER A 14 -9.34 11.49 -3.58
N VAL A 15 -8.51 11.40 -2.55
CA VAL A 15 -8.91 11.60 -1.15
C VAL A 15 -8.30 12.92 -0.68
N ASP A 16 -9.15 13.84 -0.20
CA ASP A 16 -8.72 15.21 0.11
C ASP A 16 -7.88 15.27 1.41
N ASP A 17 -8.23 14.45 2.41
CA ASP A 17 -7.49 14.42 3.67
C ASP A 17 -6.40 13.36 3.68
N GLU A 18 -5.39 13.60 4.51
CA GLU A 18 -4.44 12.59 4.93
C GLU A 18 -5.16 11.47 5.70
N VAL A 19 -4.76 10.22 5.47
CA VAL A 19 -5.33 9.05 6.15
C VAL A 19 -4.24 8.24 6.83
N SER A 20 -4.59 7.61 7.96
CA SER A 20 -3.71 6.64 8.60
C SER A 20 -3.73 5.35 7.80
N VAL A 21 -2.56 4.79 7.52
CA VAL A 21 -2.38 3.57 6.74
C VAL A 21 -1.52 2.59 7.53
N THR A 22 -2.01 1.37 7.67
CA THR A 22 -1.25 0.23 8.19
C THR A 22 -1.07 -0.81 7.09
N ALA A 23 0.18 -1.13 6.77
CA ALA A 23 0.53 -2.23 5.87
C ALA A 23 0.89 -3.47 6.70
N LEU A 24 0.13 -4.53 6.51
CA LEU A 24 0.37 -5.85 7.09
C LEU A 24 0.99 -6.74 6.01
N ILE A 25 2.22 -7.19 6.23
CA ILE A 25 3.03 -7.92 5.24
C ILE A 25 3.41 -9.28 5.82
N ASP A 26 3.01 -10.34 5.15
CA ASP A 26 3.48 -11.70 5.36
C ASP A 26 4.35 -12.10 4.17
N GLU A 27 5.67 -11.99 4.34
CA GLU A 27 6.65 -12.33 3.29
C GLU A 27 6.74 -13.84 3.03
N GLU A 28 6.25 -14.71 3.93
CA GLU A 28 6.32 -16.16 3.78
C GLU A 28 5.23 -16.68 2.84
N HIS A 29 4.06 -16.05 2.88
CA HIS A 29 2.89 -16.44 2.10
C HIS A 29 2.59 -15.47 0.94
N ASP A 30 3.45 -14.47 0.70
CA ASP A 30 3.23 -13.40 -0.28
C ASP A 30 1.88 -12.68 -0.09
N ILE A 31 1.52 -12.40 1.16
CA ILE A 31 0.26 -11.71 1.50
C ILE A 31 0.58 -10.28 1.95
N VAL A 32 -0.13 -9.31 1.37
CA VAL A 32 -0.11 -7.92 1.82
C VAL A 32 -1.54 -7.45 2.02
N SER A 33 -1.82 -6.81 3.14
CA SER A 33 -3.10 -6.15 3.42
C SER A 33 -2.86 -4.70 3.82
N ILE A 34 -3.75 -3.82 3.39
CA ILE A 34 -3.75 -2.40 3.76
C ILE A 34 -4.98 -2.11 4.60
N GLU A 35 -4.77 -1.51 5.76
CA GLU A 35 -5.81 -1.07 6.66
C GLU A 35 -5.78 0.44 6.79
N PHE A 36 -6.96 1.04 6.88
CA PHE A 36 -7.18 2.46 7.09
C PHE A 36 -7.91 2.68 8.42
N ASP A 37 -7.77 3.87 9.00
CA ASP A 37 -8.49 4.29 10.20
C ASP A 37 -9.99 4.56 9.97
N ARG A 38 -10.41 4.66 8.70
CA ARG A 38 -11.79 4.84 8.26
C ARG A 38 -12.06 4.08 6.96
N GLU A 39 -13.32 3.92 6.60
CA GLU A 39 -13.68 3.32 5.31
C GLU A 39 -13.23 4.21 4.14
N ILE A 40 -12.56 3.60 3.16
CA ILE A 40 -12.18 4.22 1.90
C ILE A 40 -12.52 3.24 0.79
N GLY A 41 -13.27 3.66 -0.23
CA GLY A 41 -13.75 2.75 -1.28
C GLY A 41 -14.73 1.69 -0.78
N GLY A 42 -15.38 1.90 0.36
CA GLY A 42 -16.38 0.99 0.94
C GLY A 42 -15.83 -0.09 1.88
N SER A 43 -14.54 -0.04 2.23
CA SER A 43 -13.94 -0.91 3.26
C SER A 43 -12.80 -0.19 3.98
N ALA A 44 -12.56 -0.54 5.24
CA ALA A 44 -11.37 -0.11 5.99
C ALA A 44 -10.17 -1.04 5.76
N SER A 45 -10.37 -2.22 5.17
CA SER A 45 -9.31 -3.21 4.93
C SER A 45 -9.34 -3.75 3.50
N TRP A 46 -8.16 -3.86 2.90
CA TRP A 46 -7.96 -4.21 1.50
C TRP A 46 -6.84 -5.22 1.36
N GLN A 47 -7.17 -6.42 0.87
CA GLN A 47 -6.16 -7.41 0.53
C GLN A 47 -5.53 -7.10 -0.82
N GLY A 48 -4.19 -7.08 -0.85
CA GLY A 48 -3.40 -6.93 -2.05
C GLY A 48 -3.51 -8.16 -2.96
N THR A 49 -3.55 -7.92 -4.26
CA THR A 49 -3.54 -8.94 -5.31
C THR A 49 -2.29 -8.80 -6.17
N SER A 50 -1.92 -9.87 -6.89
CA SER A 50 -0.70 -9.91 -7.71
C SER A 50 0.55 -9.48 -6.93
N VAL A 51 0.66 -9.96 -5.69
CA VAL A 51 1.77 -9.65 -4.80
C VAL A 51 3.05 -10.24 -5.37
N GLU A 52 4.09 -9.42 -5.48
CA GLU A 52 5.44 -9.83 -5.85
C GLU A 52 6.42 -9.29 -4.81
N ILE A 53 7.14 -10.18 -4.13
CA ILE A 53 8.15 -9.84 -3.13
C ILE A 53 9.53 -10.24 -3.65
N LYS A 54 10.41 -9.25 -3.83
CA LYS A 54 11.81 -9.44 -4.25
C LYS A 54 12.74 -9.09 -3.11
N GLN A 55 13.43 -10.10 -2.60
CA GLN A 55 14.42 -9.95 -1.55
C GLN A 55 15.69 -9.28 -2.11
N ARG A 56 15.98 -8.04 -1.70
CA ARG A 56 17.25 -7.36 -1.98
C ARG A 56 18.15 -7.40 -0.75
N LEU A 57 19.42 -7.00 -0.95
CA LEU A 57 20.42 -6.97 0.12
C LEU A 57 20.05 -6.00 1.26
N LYS A 58 19.51 -4.82 0.93
CA LYS A 58 19.23 -3.75 1.91
C LYS A 58 17.74 -3.59 2.26
N TYR A 59 16.84 -4.10 1.43
CA TYR A 59 15.41 -3.94 1.58
C TYR A 59 14.64 -5.10 0.91
N SER A 60 13.38 -5.29 1.27
CA SER A 60 12.43 -6.10 0.51
C SER A 60 11.66 -5.18 -0.44
N GLU A 61 11.70 -5.46 -1.74
CA GLU A 61 10.92 -4.75 -2.76
C GLU A 61 9.59 -5.48 -2.93
N ILE A 62 8.47 -4.82 -2.66
CA ILE A 62 7.14 -5.43 -2.66
C ILE A 62 6.25 -4.64 -3.60
N THR A 63 5.62 -5.32 -4.57
CA THR A 63 4.64 -4.71 -5.47
C THR A 63 3.34 -5.48 -5.43
N PHE A 64 2.20 -4.78 -5.33
CA PHE A 64 0.88 -5.42 -5.34
C PHE A 64 -0.18 -4.44 -5.86
N ARG A 65 -1.42 -4.92 -5.97
CA ARG A 65 -2.56 -4.15 -6.47
C ARG A 65 -3.76 -4.21 -5.55
N THR A 66 -4.51 -3.12 -5.48
CA THR A 66 -5.86 -3.07 -4.90
C THR A 66 -6.84 -2.60 -5.96
N THR A 67 -8.01 -3.20 -6.02
CA THR A 67 -9.10 -2.84 -6.95
C THR A 67 -10.20 -2.09 -6.21
N ASN A 68 -10.92 -1.18 -6.87
CA ASN A 68 -12.00 -0.38 -6.27
C ASN A 68 -11.55 0.53 -5.10
N LEU A 69 -10.28 0.92 -5.07
CA LEU A 69 -9.69 1.82 -4.09
C LEU A 69 -8.99 2.97 -4.83
N PRO A 70 -9.13 4.25 -4.39
CA PRO A 70 -9.93 4.72 -3.27
C PRO A 70 -11.42 4.86 -3.58
N VAL A 71 -11.81 4.69 -4.84
CA VAL A 71 -13.20 4.71 -5.32
C VAL A 71 -13.42 3.56 -6.29
N GLU A 72 -14.69 3.22 -6.52
CA GLU A 72 -15.09 2.12 -7.40
C GLU A 72 -14.45 2.26 -8.80
N THR A 73 -14.05 1.13 -9.40
CA THR A 73 -13.40 1.03 -10.73
C THR A 73 -11.97 1.57 -10.83
N VAL A 74 -11.39 2.08 -9.74
CA VAL A 74 -9.99 2.51 -9.69
C VAL A 74 -9.14 1.39 -9.13
N ASP A 75 -8.10 1.03 -9.87
CA ASP A 75 -7.06 0.12 -9.41
C ASP A 75 -5.83 0.94 -9.03
N LEU A 76 -5.20 0.58 -7.92
CA LEU A 76 -3.93 1.15 -7.47
C LEU A 76 -2.85 0.08 -7.56
N VAL A 77 -1.69 0.46 -8.07
CA VAL A 77 -0.44 -0.28 -7.89
C VAL A 77 0.31 0.34 -6.72
N TRP A 78 0.70 -0.51 -5.78
CA TRP A 78 1.49 -0.13 -4.61
C TRP A 78 2.89 -0.68 -4.78
N LYS A 79 3.89 0.16 -4.51
CA LYS A 79 5.30 -0.21 -4.56
C LYS A 79 5.94 0.16 -3.23
N PHE A 80 6.36 -0.85 -2.47
CA PHE A 80 6.99 -0.70 -1.17
C PHE A 80 8.45 -1.14 -1.22
N ASN A 81 9.27 -0.41 -0.48
CA ASN A 81 10.64 -0.77 -0.16
C ASN A 81 10.75 -0.84 1.37
N ALA A 82 10.62 -2.03 1.93
CA ALA A 82 10.75 -2.28 3.37
C ALA A 82 12.23 -2.44 3.72
N SER A 83 12.78 -1.48 4.43
CA SER A 83 14.20 -1.46 4.82
C SER A 83 14.51 -2.55 5.84
N LYS A 84 15.63 -3.25 5.63
CA LYS A 84 16.17 -4.24 6.58
C LYS A 84 17.04 -3.60 7.67
N LEU A 85 17.27 -2.30 7.60
CA LEU A 85 18.26 -1.59 8.44
C LEU A 85 17.62 -0.64 9.46
N ASP A 86 16.49 -0.01 9.14
CA ASP A 86 15.95 1.11 9.91
C ASP A 86 14.44 1.04 10.17
N ASN A 87 13.82 -0.14 10.02
CA ASN A 87 12.40 -0.38 10.31
C ASN A 87 11.43 0.53 9.54
N SER A 88 11.90 1.19 8.47
CA SER A 88 11.09 2.03 7.62
C SER A 88 10.59 1.27 6.40
N LEU A 89 9.47 1.73 5.84
CA LEU A 89 8.94 1.29 4.58
C LEU A 89 8.61 2.51 3.74
N ALA A 90 9.38 2.73 2.67
CA ALA A 90 9.10 3.79 1.70
C ALA A 90 8.12 3.26 0.65
N ALA A 91 7.07 4.02 0.37
CA ALA A 91 5.96 3.58 -0.46
C ALA A 91 5.61 4.60 -1.53
N VAL A 92 5.13 4.11 -2.68
CA VAL A 92 4.47 4.91 -3.72
C VAL A 92 3.19 4.22 -4.16
N ILE A 93 2.09 4.98 -4.23
CA ILE A 93 0.81 4.59 -4.85
C ILE A 93 0.74 5.17 -6.25
N VAL A 94 0.36 4.33 -7.21
CA VAL A 94 0.19 4.70 -8.62
C VAL A 94 -1.20 4.28 -9.11
N PRO A 95 -2.13 5.23 -9.33
CA PRO A 95 -3.39 4.95 -10.01
C PRO A 95 -3.17 4.34 -11.39
N GLN A 96 -3.89 3.26 -11.69
CA GLN A 96 -3.95 2.72 -13.05
C GLN A 96 -4.91 3.55 -13.91
N PRO A 97 -4.79 3.49 -15.25
CA PRO A 97 -5.71 4.16 -16.16
C PRO A 97 -7.17 3.81 -15.83
N ASN A 98 -7.97 4.84 -15.56
CA ASN A 98 -9.36 4.70 -15.13
C ASN A 98 -10.24 5.77 -15.79
N LYS A 99 -11.55 5.53 -15.82
CA LYS A 99 -12.53 6.45 -16.44
C LYS A 99 -12.76 7.72 -15.63
N LEU A 100 -12.47 7.68 -14.33
CA LEU A 100 -12.69 8.78 -13.39
C LEU A 100 -11.55 9.81 -13.39
N ARG A 101 -10.51 9.60 -14.21
CA ARG A 101 -9.32 10.46 -14.33
C ARG A 101 -8.56 10.65 -13.02
N VAL A 102 -8.70 9.71 -12.09
CA VAL A 102 -7.88 9.65 -10.88
C VAL A 102 -6.42 9.44 -11.31
N SER A 103 -5.55 10.35 -10.91
CA SER A 103 -4.17 10.42 -11.37
C SER A 103 -3.27 11.05 -10.32
N GLY A 104 -1.95 10.97 -10.56
CA GLY A 104 -0.92 11.46 -9.64
C GLY A 104 -0.39 10.37 -8.73
N GLU A 105 0.94 10.21 -8.75
CA GLU A 105 1.63 9.33 -7.81
C GLU A 105 1.71 9.97 -6.43
N LYS A 106 1.58 9.15 -5.38
CA LYS A 106 1.65 9.61 -4.00
C LYS A 106 2.68 8.79 -3.24
N GLY A 107 3.74 9.46 -2.79
CA GLY A 107 4.81 8.87 -1.98
C GLY A 107 4.59 9.13 -0.49
N PHE A 108 4.94 8.16 0.36
CA PHE A 108 4.85 8.25 1.82
C PHE A 108 5.81 7.26 2.48
N ILE A 109 5.94 7.36 3.80
CA ILE A 109 6.79 6.47 4.61
C ILE A 109 5.95 5.91 5.75
N LEU A 110 6.06 4.61 5.98
CA LEU A 110 5.51 3.91 7.13
C LEU A 110 6.66 3.41 8.03
N ASN A 111 6.37 3.23 9.32
CA ASN A 111 7.33 2.73 10.29
C ASN A 111 6.76 1.53 11.06
N LYS A 112 7.62 0.57 11.38
CA LYS A 112 7.28 -0.63 12.15
C LYS A 112 7.17 -0.36 13.65
#